data_AF-A0ABD2YLG8-F1
#
_entry.id   AF-A0ABD2YLG8-F1
#
_cell.length_a   1.000
_cell.length_b   1.000
_cell.length_c   1.000
_cell.angle_alpha   90.00
_cell.angle_beta   90.00
_cell.angle_gamma   90.00
#
_symmetry.space_group_name_H-M   'P 1'
#
loop_
_entity.id
_entity.type
_entity.pdbx_description
1 polymer ?
#
loop_
_entity_poly.entity_id
_entity_poly.type
_entity_poly.pdbx_seq_one_letter_code
_entity_poly.pdbx_strand_id
1 'polypeptide(L)'
;MVPSSSIPVSTSTNVFENGKHKTELIKVHQWSSWFSTKTNSSQCSPPSKPLLIVTPSEVGEFPVLLFIHGYLLSNSFYSQLLQHVASHGFIVIAPQVNNSLLHLA
;
A
#
# COMPACT_ATOMS: atom_id res chain seq x y z
N MET A 1 38.65 22.73 6.19
CA MET A 1 37.71 22.37 7.27
C MET A 1 36.40 22.00 6.59
N VAL A 2 36.06 20.71 6.59
CA VAL A 2 34.81 20.19 5.99
C VAL A 2 33.76 20.16 7.10
N PRO A 3 32.54 20.69 6.91
CA PRO A 3 31.52 20.59 7.95
C PRO A 3 31.09 19.13 8.07
N SER A 4 31.22 18.56 9.26
CA SER A 4 30.61 17.27 9.57
C SER A 4 29.10 17.40 9.45
N SER A 5 28.49 16.77 8.44
CA SER A 5 27.05 16.59 8.37
C SER A 5 26.61 15.78 9.59
N SER A 6 25.95 16.45 10.54
CA SER A 6 25.20 15.76 11.58
C SER A 6 24.07 15.00 10.90
N ILE A 7 24.17 13.67 10.86
CA ILE A 7 23.04 12.81 10.48
C ILE A 7 21.90 13.20 11.42
N PRO A 8 20.73 13.64 10.92
CA PRO A 8 19.61 13.92 11.79
C PRO A 8 19.29 12.64 12.55
N VAL A 9 19.44 12.68 13.88
CA VAL A 9 19.08 11.57 14.75
C VAL A 9 17.58 11.38 14.58
N SER A 10 17.19 10.35 13.83
CA SER A 10 15.81 9.93 13.75
C SER A 10 15.39 9.57 15.16
N THR A 11 14.54 10.40 15.78
CA THR A 11 13.87 10.04 17.02
C THR A 11 13.09 8.75 16.75
N SER A 12 13.61 7.62 17.22
CA SER A 12 13.02 6.31 17.02
C SER A 12 11.70 6.26 17.80
N THR A 13 10.59 6.14 17.10
CA THR A 13 9.32 5.76 17.72
C THR A 13 9.38 4.29 18.11
N ASN A 14 8.66 3.91 19.18
CA ASN A 14 8.54 2.50 19.56
C ASN A 14 7.91 1.73 18.39
N VAL A 15 8.52 0.61 17.98
CA VAL A 15 8.09 -0.18 16.81
C VAL A 15 6.69 -0.79 16.99
N PHE A 16 6.20 -0.92 18.23
CA PHE A 16 4.85 -1.40 18.52
C PHE A 16 3.80 -0.28 18.56
N GLU A 17 4.22 0.98 18.59
CA GLU A 17 3.35 2.14 18.53
C GLU A 17 3.25 2.66 17.09
N ASN A 18 2.17 3.38 16.77
CA ASN A 18 2.06 4.04 15.47
C ASN A 18 3.27 4.96 15.21
N GLY A 19 3.73 4.98 13.98
CA GLY A 19 4.78 5.88 13.52
C GLY A 19 4.28 7.32 13.37
N LYS A 20 5.16 8.19 12.85
CA LYS A 20 4.94 9.64 12.80
C LYS A 20 3.95 10.09 11.71
N HIS A 21 3.71 9.24 10.72
CA HIS A 21 2.91 9.58 9.56
C HIS A 21 1.44 9.24 9.79
N LYS A 22 0.55 10.17 9.46
CA LYS A 22 -0.87 9.83 9.32
C LYS A 22 -1.01 8.99 8.05
N THR A 23 -1.91 8.00 8.07
CA THR A 23 -2.08 7.09 6.94
C THR A 23 -3.44 7.19 6.30
N GLU A 24 -3.47 7.00 4.99
CA GLU A 24 -4.67 6.84 4.18
C GLU A 24 -4.77 5.42 3.62
N LEU A 25 -6.00 4.90 3.60
CA LEU A 25 -6.32 3.58 3.06
C LEU A 25 -7.16 3.75 1.79
N ILE A 26 -6.63 3.25 0.68
CA ILE A 26 -7.21 3.38 -0.65
C ILE A 26 -7.58 1.98 -1.13
N LYS A 27 -8.86 1.76 -1.40
CA LYS A 27 -9.35 0.52 -2.04
C LYS A 27 -9.39 0.72 -3.54
N VAL A 28 -8.57 -0.04 -4.27
CA VAL A 28 -8.60 -0.06 -5.74
C VAL A 28 -9.41 -1.27 -6.18
N HIS A 29 -10.58 -1.02 -6.75
CA HIS A 29 -11.43 -2.08 -7.30
C HIS A 29 -10.87 -2.58 -8.65
N GLN A 30 -11.13 -3.84 -8.98
CA GLN A 30 -10.81 -4.39 -10.29
C GLN A 30 -11.71 -3.74 -11.35
N TRP A 31 -11.13 -3.22 -12.44
CA TRP A 31 -11.95 -2.67 -13.50
C TRP A 31 -12.75 -3.78 -14.21
N SER A 32 -14.08 -3.69 -14.20
CA SER A 32 -14.91 -4.43 -15.15
C SER A 32 -14.82 -3.71 -16.49
N SER A 33 -14.27 -4.38 -17.49
CA SER A 33 -13.89 -3.91 -18.84
C SER A 33 -14.98 -3.19 -19.66
N TRP A 34 -16.17 -2.93 -19.13
CA TRP A 34 -17.31 -2.40 -19.87
C TRP A 34 -17.48 -0.88 -19.78
N PHE A 35 -16.95 -0.20 -18.75
CA PHE A 35 -17.30 1.21 -18.49
C PHE A 35 -16.19 2.23 -18.75
N SER A 36 -15.33 2.05 -19.77
CA SER A 36 -14.22 3.01 -20.00
C SER A 36 -14.58 4.00 -21.08
N THR A 37 -15.02 5.19 -20.67
CA THR A 37 -14.94 6.39 -21.51
C THR A 37 -13.47 6.73 -21.75
N LYS A 38 -13.09 6.67 -23.01
CA LYS A 38 -11.75 6.87 -23.55
C LYS A 38 -11.31 8.32 -23.33
N THR A 39 -10.39 8.58 -22.42
CA THR A 39 -9.69 9.88 -22.32
C THR A 39 -8.22 9.69 -22.70
N ASN A 40 -7.70 10.60 -23.54
CA ASN A 40 -6.36 10.55 -24.13
C ASN A 40 -5.26 11.02 -23.17
N SER A 41 -5.12 10.38 -22.01
CA SER A 41 -3.91 10.49 -21.18
C SER A 41 -3.27 9.11 -21.06
N SER A 42 -1.94 9.07 -21.11
CA SER A 42 -1.08 7.88 -21.07
C SER A 42 -1.70 6.74 -20.25
N GLN A 43 -2.22 5.73 -20.95
CA GLN A 43 -3.05 4.66 -20.39
C GLN A 43 -2.25 3.84 -19.36
N CYS A 44 -2.44 4.15 -18.07
CA CYS A 44 -2.08 3.25 -17.00
C CYS A 44 -3.15 2.15 -16.96
N SER A 45 -2.81 0.95 -17.42
CA SER A 45 -3.73 -0.19 -17.37
C SER A 45 -4.09 -0.47 -15.91
N PRO A 46 -5.38 -0.48 -15.53
CA PRO A 46 -5.78 -0.73 -14.15
C PRO A 46 -5.37 -2.13 -13.70
N PRO A 47 -5.20 -2.34 -12.39
CA PRO A 47 -4.73 -3.62 -11.86
C PRO A 47 -5.74 -4.75 -12.14
N SER A 48 -5.22 -5.91 -12.50
CA SER A 48 -6.02 -7.10 -12.85
C SER A 48 -6.74 -7.75 -11.66
N LYS A 49 -6.39 -7.37 -10.44
CA LYS A 49 -7.03 -7.82 -9.19
C LYS A 49 -7.32 -6.61 -8.30
N PRO A 50 -8.38 -6.63 -7.48
CA PRO A 50 -8.58 -5.62 -6.47
C PRO A 50 -7.37 -5.58 -5.55
N LEU A 51 -6.96 -4.39 -5.10
CA LEU A 51 -5.88 -4.26 -4.14
C LEU A 51 -6.15 -3.13 -3.16
N LEU A 52 -5.54 -3.27 -1.99
CA LEU A 52 -5.59 -2.29 -0.92
C LEU A 52 -4.25 -1.56 -0.88
N ILE A 53 -4.25 -0.23 -0.91
CA ILE A 53 -3.05 0.58 -0.74
C ILE A 53 -3.17 1.30 0.59
N VAL A 54 -2.11 1.31 1.39
CA VAL A 54 -2.00 2.15 2.58
C VAL A 54 -0.75 2.99 2.47
N THR A 55 -0.89 4.31 2.60
CA THR A 55 0.17 5.27 2.33
C THR A 55 0.19 6.36 3.41
N PRO A 56 1.35 6.97 3.71
CA PRO A 56 1.41 8.26 4.38
C PRO A 56 0.53 9.29 3.67
N SER A 57 -0.18 10.12 4.42
CA SER A 57 -0.99 11.24 3.92
C SER A 57 -0.13 12.42 3.48
N GLU A 58 1.09 12.54 4.00
CA GLU A 58 1.97 13.65 3.69
C GLU A 58 2.62 13.47 2.31
N VAL A 59 2.86 14.59 1.61
CA VAL A 59 3.58 14.57 0.33
C VAL A 59 5.05 14.21 0.60
N GLY A 60 5.56 13.20 -0.09
CA GLY A 60 6.95 12.77 0.02
C GLY A 60 7.25 11.53 -0.81
N GLU A 61 8.53 11.17 -0.87
CA GLU A 61 8.97 9.89 -1.43
C GLU A 61 9.13 8.87 -0.31
N PHE A 62 8.48 7.72 -0.47
CA PHE A 62 8.48 6.66 0.52
C PHE A 62 8.78 5.31 -0.14
N PRO A 63 9.53 4.41 0.53
CA PRO A 63 9.72 3.05 0.05
C PRO A 63 8.38 2.31 -0.10
N VAL A 64 8.31 1.44 -1.12
CA VAL A 64 7.12 0.64 -1.43
C VAL A 64 7.31 -0.79 -0.94
N LEU A 65 6.30 -1.33 -0.27
CA LEU A 65 6.27 -2.69 0.27
C LEU A 65 5.07 -3.45 -0.30
N LEU A 66 5.34 -4.59 -0.96
CA LEU A 66 4.29 -5.48 -1.46
C LEU A 66 3.93 -6.52 -0.37
N PHE A 67 2.69 -6.48 0.11
CA PHE A 67 2.17 -7.41 1.11
C PHE A 67 1.27 -8.46 0.44
N ILE A 68 1.60 -9.74 0.64
CA ILE A 68 0.82 -10.88 0.13
C ILE A 68 0.24 -11.63 1.33
N HIS A 69 -1.09 -11.70 1.40
CA HIS A 69 -1.78 -12.41 2.49
C HIS A 69 -1.85 -13.93 2.23
N GLY A 70 -2.13 -14.71 3.28
CA GLY A 70 -2.29 -16.16 3.21
C GLY A 70 -3.55 -16.62 2.47
N TYR A 71 -3.66 -17.94 2.24
CA TYR A 71 -4.76 -18.60 1.54
C TYR A 71 -6.12 -18.34 2.21
N LEU A 72 -7.17 -18.11 1.41
CA LEU A 72 -8.55 -17.85 1.86
C LEU A 72 -8.81 -16.58 2.70
N LEU A 73 -7.83 -15.67 2.82
CA LEU A 73 -8.01 -14.43 3.57
C LEU A 73 -8.32 -13.23 2.66
N SER A 74 -8.94 -12.18 3.22
CA SER A 74 -9.07 -10.88 2.58
C SER A 74 -7.89 -9.99 2.95
N ASN A 75 -7.36 -9.22 2.00
CA ASN A 75 -6.35 -8.20 2.28
C ASN A 75 -6.78 -7.19 3.36
N SER A 76 -8.09 -6.93 3.48
CA SER A 76 -8.67 -5.98 4.44
C SER A 76 -8.55 -6.43 5.90
N PHE A 77 -8.39 -7.73 6.16
CA PHE A 77 -8.20 -8.26 7.52
C PHE A 77 -6.90 -7.77 8.15
N TYR A 78 -5.93 -7.38 7.33
CA TYR A 78 -4.64 -6.85 7.77
C TYR A 78 -4.62 -5.31 7.84
N SER A 79 -5.74 -4.62 7.61
CA SER A 79 -5.77 -3.14 7.50
C SER A 79 -5.08 -2.42 8.66
N GLN A 80 -5.25 -2.88 9.91
CA GLN A 80 -4.56 -2.31 11.07
C GLN A 80 -3.03 -2.48 10.99
N LEU A 81 -2.55 -3.66 10.61
CA LEU A 81 -1.11 -3.92 10.41
C LEU A 81 -0.55 -3.08 9.27
N LEU A 82 -1.27 -2.98 8.15
CA LEU A 82 -0.82 -2.21 6.99
C LEU A 82 -0.75 -0.70 7.31
N GLN A 83 -1.72 -0.17 8.08
CA GLN A 83 -1.68 1.20 8.61
C GLN A 83 -0.52 1.42 9.58
N HIS A 84 -0.25 0.47 10.46
CA HIS A 84 0.90 0.53 11.37
C HIS A 84 2.23 0.63 10.60
N VAL A 85 2.43 -0.23 9.60
CA VAL A 85 3.63 -0.20 8.75
C VAL A 85 3.70 1.11 7.95
N ALA A 86 2.60 1.55 7.35
CA ALA A 86 2.59 2.78 6.58
C ALA A 86 2.86 4.03 7.44
N SER A 87 2.43 4.04 8.70
CA SER A 87 2.70 5.14 9.63
C SER A 87 4.19 5.33 9.95
N HIS A 88 5.01 4.32 9.66
CA HIS A 88 6.48 4.37 9.76
C HIS A 88 7.17 4.85 8.47
N GLY A 89 6.40 5.31 7.47
CA GLY A 89 6.93 5.89 6.24
C GLY A 89 7.10 4.87 5.11
N PHE A 90 6.12 3.97 4.94
CA PHE A 90 6.09 3.02 3.82
C PHE A 90 4.78 3.15 3.04
N ILE A 91 4.84 3.00 1.72
CA ILE A 91 3.65 2.76 0.90
C ILE A 91 3.45 1.25 0.84
N VAL A 92 2.37 0.75 1.43
CA VAL A 92 2.07 -0.67 1.48
C VAL A 92 0.99 -1.02 0.45
N ILE A 93 1.32 -1.93 -0.46
CA ILE A 93 0.42 -2.40 -1.51
C ILE A 93 0.03 -3.85 -1.18
N ALA A 94 -1.26 -4.13 -1.02
CA ALA A 94 -1.79 -5.44 -0.67
C ALA A 94 -2.82 -5.94 -1.70
N PRO A 95 -2.37 -6.60 -2.78
CA PRO A 95 -3.25 -7.26 -3.74
C PRO A 95 -4.14 -8.32 -3.10
N GLN A 96 -5.40 -8.41 -3.54
CA GLN A 96 -6.25 -9.54 -3.21
C GLN A 96 -5.80 -10.75 -4.03
N VAL A 97 -5.35 -11.80 -3.35
CA VAL A 97 -5.02 -13.08 -4.00
C VAL A 97 -6.31 -13.89 -4.13
N ASN A 98 -6.82 -14.00 -5.35
CA ASN A 98 -8.00 -14.83 -5.64
C ASN A 98 -7.68 -16.31 -5.43
N ASN A 99 -8.56 -17.03 -4.73
CA ASN A 99 -8.53 -18.50 -4.63
C ASN A 99 -9.28 -19.13 -5.82
N SER A 100 -8.96 -18.73 -7.06
CA SER A 100 -9.63 -19.24 -8.28
C SER A 100 -9.46 -20.76 -8.51
N LEU A 101 -8.84 -21.48 -7.57
CA LEU A 101 -8.78 -22.94 -7.53
C LEU A 101 -10.12 -23.62 -7.19
N LEU A 102 -11.17 -22.88 -6.80
CA LEU A 102 -12.50 -23.45 -6.50
C LEU A 102 -13.48 -23.49 -7.69
N HIS A 103 -13.09 -23.02 -8.88
CA HIS A 103 -13.95 -23.06 -10.08
C HIS A 103 -13.68 -24.26 -11.01
N LEU A 104 -12.82 -25.20 -10.62
CA LEU A 104 -12.46 -26.38 -11.43
C LEU A 104 -12.72 -27.73 -10.71
N ALA A 105 -13.57 -27.75 -9.68
CA ALA A 105 -13.97 -28.98 -8.98
C ALA A 105 -15.46 -29.26 -9.19
#